data_AF-Q32M21-F1
#
_entry.id   AF-Q32M21-F1
#
_cell.length_a   1.000
_cell.length_b   1.000
_cell.length_c   1.000
_cell.angle_alpha   90.00
_cell.angle_beta   90.00
_cell.angle_gamma   90.00
#
_symmetry.space_group_name_H-M   'P 1'
#
loop_
_entity.id
_entity.type
_entity.pdbx_description
1 polymer ?
#
loop_
_entity_poly.entity_id
_entity_poly.type
_entity_poly.pdbx_seq_one_letter_code
_entity_poly.pdbx_strand_id
1 'polypeptide(L)'
;MSMFEDVTRALARQLNPRGDLTPLDSLIDFKRFHPFCLVLRKRKSTLFWGARYVRTDYTLLDVLEPGSSPSDPTLLGNFSFKNMLDVRVEGDVEVPTMMKVKGTVGLSQSSTLEVQMLSVAPTALENLHMERKLSADHPFLKEMREYKQNLYVVMEVVKAKQEVTLKRASNAISKFSLNLPSLGLQGSVNHKEAVTIPKGCVLAYRVRQLIIYGKDEWGIPYICTDNMPTFNPLCVLQRQGSTVQMISGEMHEDFKTLKKEVQQETQEVEKLSPVGRSSLLTSLSHLLGKKKELQDLEQMLEGALDKGHEVTLEALPKDVLLLKDAMDAILYFLGALTELSEEQLKILVKSLENKVLPVQLKLVESILEQNFLQDKEDVFPLRPDLLSSLGEEDQILTEALVGLSGLEVQRSGPQYTWNPDTCHNLCALYAGLSLLHLLSRDS
;
A
#
# COMPACT_ATOMS: atom_id res chain seq x y z
N MET A 1 -0.33 2.38 12.13
CA MET A 1 0.82 1.59 11.65
C MET A 1 0.67 0.14 12.04
N SER A 2 0.64 -0.73 11.04
CA SER A 2 0.48 -2.18 11.20
C SER A 2 1.86 -2.83 11.24
N MET A 3 2.21 -3.51 12.34
CA MET A 3 3.48 -4.26 12.41
C MET A 3 3.61 -5.32 11.31
N PHE A 4 2.48 -5.78 10.76
CA PHE A 4 2.48 -6.72 9.66
C PHE A 4 3.00 -6.08 8.38
N GLU A 5 2.56 -4.85 8.07
CA GLU A 5 2.99 -4.14 6.86
C GLU A 5 4.49 -3.79 6.88
N ASP A 6 5.01 -3.35 8.02
CA ASP A 6 6.46 -3.09 8.17
C ASP A 6 7.28 -4.35 7.80
N VAL A 7 6.84 -5.53 8.25
CA VAL A 7 7.50 -6.82 7.96
C VAL A 7 7.36 -7.20 6.50
N THR A 8 6.16 -7.09 5.91
CA THR A 8 5.94 -7.49 4.52
C THR A 8 6.67 -6.58 3.54
N ARG A 9 6.76 -5.27 3.83
CA ARG A 9 7.54 -4.31 3.02
C ARG A 9 9.04 -4.57 3.12
N ALA A 10 9.57 -4.80 4.33
CA ALA A 10 10.98 -5.17 4.50
C ALA A 10 11.32 -6.47 3.77
N LEU A 11 10.44 -7.47 3.88
CA LEU A 11 10.55 -8.74 3.17
C LEU A 11 10.53 -8.57 1.65
N ALA A 12 9.62 -7.76 1.10
CA ALA A 12 9.55 -7.51 -0.34
C ALA A 12 10.84 -6.85 -0.85
N ARG A 13 11.37 -5.87 -0.10
CA ARG A 13 12.66 -5.22 -0.40
C ARG A 13 13.84 -6.18 -0.39
N GLN A 14 13.89 -7.13 0.56
CA GLN A 14 14.98 -8.10 0.65
C GLN A 14 14.92 -9.18 -0.44
N LEU A 15 13.72 -9.72 -0.72
CA LEU A 15 13.54 -10.81 -1.67
C LEU A 15 13.56 -10.36 -3.13
N ASN A 16 13.02 -9.17 -3.42
CA ASN A 16 12.93 -8.65 -4.78
C ASN A 16 13.19 -7.13 -4.80
N PRO A 17 14.42 -6.70 -4.49
CA PRO A 17 14.77 -5.28 -4.43
C PRO A 17 14.45 -4.58 -5.75
N ARG A 18 13.62 -3.53 -5.68
CA ARG A 18 13.15 -2.74 -6.85
C ARG A 18 12.42 -3.58 -7.91
N GLY A 19 11.85 -4.72 -7.52
CA GLY A 19 11.00 -5.52 -8.37
C GLY A 19 9.52 -5.26 -8.13
N ASP A 20 8.68 -6.06 -8.75
CA ASP A 20 7.21 -5.95 -8.75
C ASP A 20 6.53 -6.84 -7.70
N LEU A 21 7.29 -7.37 -6.73
CA LEU A 21 6.75 -8.13 -5.60
C LEU A 21 5.98 -7.19 -4.68
N THR A 22 4.66 -7.36 -4.60
CA THR A 22 3.78 -6.47 -3.85
C THR A 22 3.64 -6.96 -2.40
N PRO A 23 4.01 -6.14 -1.40
CA PRO A 23 3.81 -6.49 0.01
C PRO A 23 2.31 -6.48 0.37
N LEU A 24 1.89 -7.41 1.21
CA LEU A 24 0.54 -7.42 1.76
C LEU A 24 0.48 -6.52 2.99
N ASP A 25 -0.46 -5.57 3.03
CA ASP A 25 -0.62 -4.57 4.09
C ASP A 25 -1.36 -5.12 5.32
N SER A 26 -2.26 -6.09 5.13
CA SER A 26 -3.14 -6.60 6.18
C SER A 26 -3.20 -8.12 6.26
N LEU A 27 -3.18 -8.63 7.49
CA LEU A 27 -3.35 -10.05 7.80
C LEU A 27 -4.80 -10.54 7.68
N ILE A 28 -5.79 -9.66 7.54
CA ILE A 28 -7.21 -10.06 7.61
C ILE A 28 -7.59 -10.90 6.38
N ASP A 29 -7.08 -10.49 5.21
CA ASP A 29 -7.53 -10.99 3.91
C ASP A 29 -6.50 -11.84 3.18
N PHE A 30 -5.43 -12.28 3.86
CA PHE A 30 -4.34 -13.04 3.25
C PHE A 30 -4.81 -14.27 2.45
N LYS A 31 -5.94 -14.88 2.86
CA LYS A 31 -6.53 -16.03 2.16
C LYS A 31 -7.00 -15.70 0.74
N ARG A 32 -7.26 -14.44 0.43
CA ARG A 32 -7.72 -13.94 -0.87
C ARG A 32 -6.59 -13.45 -1.78
N PHE A 33 -5.34 -13.64 -1.36
CA PHE A 33 -4.14 -13.33 -2.15
C PHE A 33 -3.30 -14.59 -2.41
N HIS A 34 -3.95 -15.77 -2.53
CA HIS A 34 -3.28 -17.01 -2.93
C HIS A 34 -3.16 -17.09 -4.45
N PRO A 35 -2.28 -17.97 -4.99
CA PRO A 35 -2.20 -18.19 -6.42
C PRO A 35 -3.57 -18.44 -7.06
N PHE A 36 -3.77 -17.88 -8.25
CA PHE A 36 -5.03 -17.83 -9.01
C PHE A 36 -6.14 -16.94 -8.45
N CYS A 37 -6.00 -16.32 -7.28
CA CYS A 37 -6.96 -15.31 -6.84
C CYS A 37 -7.02 -14.13 -7.83
N LEU A 38 -8.25 -13.64 -8.09
CA LEU A 38 -8.46 -12.42 -8.86
C LEU A 38 -8.42 -11.22 -7.93
N VAL A 39 -7.69 -10.19 -8.32
CA VAL A 39 -7.57 -8.93 -7.59
C VAL A 39 -7.77 -7.74 -8.52
N LEU A 40 -8.21 -6.62 -7.95
CA LEU A 40 -8.36 -5.35 -8.65
C LEU A 40 -7.25 -4.41 -8.21
N ARG A 41 -6.77 -3.54 -9.10
CA ARG A 41 -5.85 -2.48 -8.71
C ARG A 41 -6.60 -1.46 -7.87
N LYS A 42 -6.13 -1.18 -6.65
CA LYS A 42 -6.76 -0.20 -5.76
C LYS A 42 -6.74 1.18 -6.42
N ARG A 43 -7.85 1.91 -6.36
CA ARG A 43 -7.98 3.21 -7.03
C ARG A 43 -7.04 4.21 -6.35
N LYS A 44 -6.25 4.94 -7.16
CA LYS A 44 -5.26 5.91 -6.66
C LYS A 44 -4.27 5.31 -5.64
N SER A 45 -3.98 4.02 -5.77
CA SER A 45 -2.88 3.38 -5.05
C SER A 45 -1.53 3.88 -5.53
N THR A 46 -0.55 3.70 -4.66
CA THR A 46 0.84 4.06 -4.89
C THR A 46 1.77 2.89 -4.57
N LEU A 47 3.01 2.97 -5.03
CA LEU A 47 4.06 2.03 -4.63
C LEU A 47 4.57 2.32 -3.20
N PHE A 48 4.44 3.57 -2.76
CA PHE A 48 5.16 4.07 -1.60
C PHE A 48 4.50 3.74 -0.25
N TRP A 49 3.19 3.49 -0.20
CA TRP A 49 2.46 3.09 1.02
C TRP A 49 1.14 2.38 0.69
N GLY A 50 0.52 1.77 1.71
CA GLY A 50 -0.78 1.11 1.63
C GLY A 50 -0.88 -0.06 0.65
N ALA A 51 -2.11 -0.52 0.42
CA ALA A 51 -2.44 -1.60 -0.50
C ALA A 51 -2.38 -1.16 -1.97
N ARG A 52 -1.77 -1.99 -2.82
CA ARG A 52 -1.72 -1.80 -4.27
C ARG A 52 -2.88 -2.48 -5.01
N TYR A 53 -3.35 -3.60 -4.46
CA TYR A 53 -4.48 -4.36 -5.00
C TYR A 53 -5.49 -4.69 -3.89
N VAL A 54 -6.76 -4.77 -4.27
CA VAL A 54 -7.85 -5.19 -3.39
C VAL A 54 -8.35 -6.58 -3.79
N ARG A 55 -8.76 -7.35 -2.78
CA ARG A 55 -9.31 -8.70 -2.96
C ARG A 55 -10.59 -8.69 -3.79
N THR A 56 -10.82 -9.77 -4.51
CA THR A 56 -12.17 -10.17 -4.95
C THR A 56 -12.57 -11.46 -4.24
N ASP A 57 -13.81 -11.90 -4.41
CA ASP A 57 -14.26 -13.19 -3.89
C ASP A 57 -13.98 -14.36 -4.85
N TYR A 58 -13.40 -14.09 -6.01
CA TYR A 58 -13.23 -15.03 -7.11
C TYR A 58 -11.77 -15.40 -7.35
N THR A 59 -11.57 -16.62 -7.81
CA THR A 59 -10.34 -17.11 -8.42
C THR A 59 -10.51 -17.23 -9.92
N LEU A 60 -9.41 -17.42 -10.65
CA LEU A 60 -9.44 -17.67 -12.07
C LEU A 60 -10.33 -18.89 -12.41
N LEU A 61 -10.33 -19.93 -11.58
CA LEU A 61 -11.18 -21.11 -11.83
C LEU A 61 -12.67 -20.83 -11.70
N ASP A 62 -13.07 -19.88 -10.85
CA ASP A 62 -14.49 -19.57 -10.61
C ASP A 62 -15.14 -18.88 -11.84
N VAL A 63 -14.31 -18.22 -12.65
CA VAL A 63 -14.77 -17.49 -13.86
C VAL A 63 -14.58 -18.28 -15.15
N LEU A 64 -14.00 -19.47 -15.08
CA LEU A 64 -13.80 -20.37 -16.21
C LEU A 64 -14.93 -21.39 -16.30
N GLU A 65 -15.32 -21.74 -17.52
CA GLU A 65 -16.19 -22.89 -17.76
C GLU A 65 -15.49 -24.18 -17.32
N PRO A 66 -16.22 -25.18 -16.79
CA PRO A 66 -15.67 -26.50 -16.51
C PRO A 66 -15.02 -27.09 -17.78
N GLY A 67 -13.82 -27.65 -17.65
CA GLY A 67 -13.12 -28.26 -18.77
C GLY A 67 -13.80 -29.55 -19.23
N SER A 68 -13.42 -30.05 -20.41
CA SER A 68 -13.94 -31.30 -20.99
C SER A 68 -13.33 -32.57 -20.37
N SER A 69 -12.43 -32.42 -19.40
CA SER A 69 -11.71 -33.53 -18.77
C SER A 69 -12.62 -34.28 -17.78
N PRO A 70 -12.71 -35.61 -17.81
CA PRO A 70 -13.42 -36.39 -16.80
C PRO A 70 -12.78 -36.30 -15.40
N SER A 71 -11.65 -35.60 -15.28
CA SER A 71 -11.00 -35.25 -14.00
C SER A 71 -11.58 -33.98 -13.39
N ASP A 72 -12.47 -33.26 -14.09
CA ASP A 72 -13.20 -32.12 -13.55
C ASP A 72 -14.26 -32.62 -12.55
N PRO A 73 -14.09 -32.36 -11.25
CA PRO A 73 -15.07 -32.73 -10.27
C PRO A 73 -16.32 -31.88 -10.51
N THR A 74 -17.33 -32.53 -11.05
CA THR A 74 -18.72 -32.12 -11.03
C THR A 74 -19.10 -31.55 -9.66
N LEU A 75 -19.29 -30.23 -9.62
CA LEU A 75 -20.10 -29.43 -8.68
C LEU A 75 -19.91 -29.59 -7.15
N LEU A 76 -19.08 -30.51 -6.65
CA LEU A 76 -18.92 -30.76 -5.21
C LEU A 76 -17.54 -31.30 -4.77
N GLY A 77 -16.61 -31.56 -5.71
CA GLY A 77 -15.29 -32.15 -5.42
C GLY A 77 -14.15 -31.18 -5.71
N ASN A 78 -13.07 -31.23 -4.94
CA ASN A 78 -11.97 -30.27 -5.01
C ASN A 78 -11.10 -30.46 -6.28
N PHE A 79 -11.19 -29.59 -7.29
CA PHE A 79 -10.06 -29.38 -8.20
C PHE A 79 -8.98 -28.68 -7.37
N SER A 80 -8.01 -29.46 -6.90
CA SER A 80 -7.00 -28.94 -5.99
C SER A 80 -5.91 -28.25 -6.80
N PHE A 81 -5.80 -26.93 -6.66
CA PHE A 81 -4.68 -26.13 -7.18
C PHE A 81 -3.30 -26.68 -6.78
N LYS A 82 -3.19 -27.54 -5.76
CA LYS A 82 -1.90 -28.04 -5.26
C LYS A 82 -1.04 -28.71 -6.35
N ASN A 83 -1.64 -29.30 -7.38
CA ASN A 83 -0.91 -29.95 -8.48
C ASN A 83 -0.44 -28.96 -9.57
N MET A 84 -0.86 -27.69 -9.48
CA MET A 84 -0.58 -26.63 -10.46
C MET A 84 0.47 -25.61 -9.95
N LEU A 85 1.05 -25.86 -8.78
CA LEU A 85 1.95 -24.92 -8.12
C LEU A 85 3.35 -25.50 -7.97
N ASP A 86 4.34 -24.73 -8.39
CA ASP A 86 5.74 -25.00 -8.10
C ASP A 86 6.10 -24.39 -6.74
N VAL A 87 6.74 -25.21 -5.91
CA VAL A 87 7.14 -24.82 -4.56
C VAL A 87 8.64 -24.56 -4.54
N ARG A 88 9.03 -23.30 -4.32
CA ARG A 88 10.42 -22.92 -4.10
C ARG A 88 10.62 -22.56 -2.63
N VAL A 89 11.51 -23.28 -1.96
CA VAL A 89 11.86 -22.93 -0.58
C VAL A 89 12.82 -21.74 -0.63
N GLU A 90 12.37 -20.62 -0.09
CA GLU A 90 13.24 -19.50 0.24
C GLU A 90 13.62 -19.59 1.72
N GLY A 91 14.78 -19.06 2.09
CA GLY A 91 15.35 -19.24 3.42
C GLY A 91 14.73 -18.31 4.46
N ASP A 92 15.59 -17.89 5.36
CA ASP A 92 15.26 -16.92 6.41
C ASP A 92 15.36 -15.48 5.87
N VAL A 93 14.35 -14.67 6.16
CA VAL A 93 14.31 -13.23 5.83
C VAL A 93 14.41 -12.42 7.13
N GLU A 94 15.19 -11.35 7.15
CA GLU A 94 15.34 -10.51 8.34
C GLU A 94 14.09 -9.65 8.57
N VAL A 95 13.57 -9.63 9.80
CA VAL A 95 12.48 -8.72 10.18
C VAL A 95 13.05 -7.35 10.60
N PRO A 96 12.25 -6.26 10.53
CA PRO A 96 12.70 -4.94 10.94
C PRO A 96 13.31 -4.92 12.35
N THR A 97 14.36 -4.10 12.54
CA THR A 97 15.14 -4.03 13.80
C THR A 97 14.28 -3.73 15.03
N MET A 98 13.19 -2.99 14.82
CA MET A 98 12.19 -2.64 15.83
C MET A 98 11.26 -3.80 16.22
N MET A 99 11.44 -5.00 15.66
CA MET A 99 10.61 -6.17 15.91
C MET A 99 11.41 -7.38 16.42
N LYS A 100 10.70 -8.28 17.09
CA LYS A 100 11.20 -9.56 17.58
C LYS A 100 10.23 -10.67 17.22
N VAL A 101 10.76 -11.78 16.73
CA VAL A 101 9.97 -12.96 16.34
C VAL A 101 10.00 -13.98 17.47
N LYS A 102 8.83 -14.46 17.91
CA LYS A 102 8.67 -15.61 18.80
C LYS A 102 7.99 -16.76 18.06
N GLY A 103 8.28 -18.00 18.43
CA GLY A 103 7.65 -19.20 17.86
C GLY A 103 8.53 -19.99 16.90
N THR A 104 9.73 -19.49 16.57
CA THR A 104 10.80 -20.25 15.92
C THR A 104 11.47 -21.17 16.95
N VAL A 105 11.83 -22.41 16.58
CA VAL A 105 12.33 -23.49 17.46
C VAL A 105 13.16 -22.98 18.67
N GLY A 106 12.58 -23.06 19.87
CA GLY A 106 13.21 -22.68 21.14
C GLY A 106 12.50 -21.55 21.90
N LEU A 107 13.00 -21.22 23.09
CA LEU A 107 12.54 -20.07 23.90
C LEU A 107 13.17 -18.73 23.45
N SER A 108 14.05 -18.77 22.45
CA SER A 108 14.79 -17.61 21.97
C SER A 108 13.93 -16.73 21.06
N GLN A 109 14.19 -15.43 21.08
CA GLN A 109 13.63 -14.50 20.10
C GLN A 109 14.51 -14.51 18.85
N SER A 110 13.91 -14.76 17.68
CA SER A 110 14.61 -14.66 16.40
C SER A 110 14.46 -13.26 15.81
N SER A 111 15.42 -12.86 14.98
CA SER A 111 15.35 -11.70 14.08
C SER A 111 15.00 -12.08 12.65
N THR A 112 14.65 -13.35 12.41
CA THR A 112 14.33 -13.85 11.07
C THR A 112 12.98 -14.55 11.00
N LEU A 113 12.39 -14.54 9.81
CA LEU A 113 11.16 -15.23 9.45
C LEU A 113 11.42 -16.18 8.28
N GLU A 114 11.09 -17.46 8.47
CA GLU A 114 11.27 -18.49 7.45
C GLU A 114 10.09 -18.45 6.45
N VAL A 115 10.40 -18.29 5.17
CA VAL A 115 9.41 -18.11 4.10
C VAL A 115 9.40 -19.26 3.10
N GLN A 116 8.38 -19.29 2.24
CA GLN A 116 8.31 -20.20 1.11
C GLN A 116 7.62 -19.49 -0.04
N MET A 117 8.17 -19.62 -1.25
CA MET A 117 7.57 -19.09 -2.46
C MET A 117 6.75 -20.18 -3.16
N LEU A 118 5.56 -19.80 -3.62
CA LEU A 118 4.71 -20.63 -4.47
C LEU A 118 4.47 -19.87 -5.78
N SER A 119 4.71 -20.50 -6.92
CA SER A 119 4.43 -19.94 -8.24
C SER A 119 3.49 -20.85 -9.02
N VAL A 120 2.66 -20.26 -9.87
CA VAL A 120 1.86 -21.04 -10.83
C VAL A 120 2.79 -21.70 -11.85
N ALA A 121 2.71 -23.02 -11.98
CA ALA A 121 3.49 -23.76 -12.96
C ALA A 121 3.11 -23.32 -14.39
N PRO A 122 4.07 -22.96 -15.27
CA PRO A 122 3.76 -22.51 -16.63
C PRO A 122 2.90 -23.50 -17.42
N THR A 123 3.18 -24.80 -17.27
CA THR A 123 2.42 -25.88 -17.92
C THR A 123 0.98 -25.95 -17.43
N ALA A 124 0.73 -25.69 -16.15
CA ALA A 124 -0.63 -25.66 -15.61
C ALA A 124 -1.43 -24.49 -16.20
N LEU A 125 -0.81 -23.32 -16.36
CA LEU A 125 -1.46 -22.17 -16.99
C LEU A 125 -1.76 -22.42 -18.47
N GLU A 126 -0.83 -23.02 -19.21
CA GLU A 126 -1.02 -23.39 -20.62
C GLU A 126 -2.15 -24.41 -20.78
N ASN A 127 -2.21 -25.42 -19.92
CA ASN A 127 -3.29 -26.42 -19.92
C ASN A 127 -4.65 -25.77 -19.62
N LEU A 128 -4.75 -24.91 -18.60
CA LEU A 128 -5.99 -24.19 -18.29
C LEU A 128 -6.48 -23.34 -19.46
N HIS A 129 -5.56 -22.66 -20.16
CA HIS A 129 -5.88 -21.88 -21.34
C HIS A 129 -6.39 -22.75 -22.50
N MET A 130 -5.85 -23.97 -22.68
CA MET A 130 -6.31 -24.88 -23.75
C MET A 130 -7.63 -25.58 -23.43
N GLU A 131 -7.86 -25.91 -22.16
CA GLU A 131 -9.00 -26.72 -21.72
C GLU A 131 -10.25 -25.91 -21.39
N ARG A 132 -10.10 -24.64 -20.98
CA ARG A 132 -11.19 -23.84 -20.42
C ARG A 132 -11.31 -22.47 -21.05
N LYS A 133 -12.54 -22.10 -21.37
CA LYS A 133 -12.93 -20.76 -21.81
C LYS A 133 -13.48 -19.94 -20.64
N LEU A 134 -13.48 -18.62 -20.75
CA LEU A 134 -14.17 -17.78 -19.77
C LEU A 134 -15.68 -17.94 -19.89
N SER A 135 -16.35 -18.02 -18.75
CA SER A 135 -17.81 -18.00 -18.68
C SER A 135 -18.32 -16.62 -19.05
N ALA A 136 -18.78 -16.46 -20.29
CA ALA A 136 -19.28 -15.19 -20.82
C ALA A 136 -20.47 -14.64 -20.02
N ASP A 137 -21.19 -15.51 -19.31
CA ASP A 137 -22.36 -15.16 -18.50
C ASP A 137 -22.07 -14.92 -17.02
N HIS A 138 -20.82 -15.05 -16.58
CA HIS A 138 -20.46 -14.86 -15.18
C HIS A 138 -20.77 -13.43 -14.71
N PRO A 139 -21.60 -13.24 -13.66
CA PRO A 139 -22.09 -11.93 -13.24
C PRO A 139 -20.97 -10.95 -12.89
N PHE A 140 -19.93 -11.42 -12.18
CA PHE A 140 -18.75 -10.62 -11.87
C PHE A 140 -18.02 -10.13 -13.13
N LEU A 141 -17.82 -10.96 -14.15
CA LEU A 141 -17.13 -10.52 -15.38
C LEU A 141 -17.96 -9.48 -16.16
N LYS A 142 -19.29 -9.59 -16.13
CA LYS A 142 -20.20 -8.59 -16.71
C LYS A 142 -20.04 -7.24 -16.01
N GLU A 143 -20.04 -7.24 -14.68
CA GLU A 143 -19.86 -6.03 -13.87
C GLU A 143 -18.48 -5.39 -14.11
N MET A 144 -17.41 -6.19 -14.09
CA MET A 144 -16.05 -5.70 -14.35
C MET A 144 -15.90 -5.12 -15.76
N ARG A 145 -16.60 -5.70 -16.75
CA ARG A 145 -16.64 -5.18 -18.13
C ARG A 145 -17.40 -3.87 -18.22
N GLU A 146 -18.53 -3.74 -17.54
CA GLU A 146 -19.35 -2.52 -17.50
C GLU A 146 -18.57 -1.34 -16.94
N TYR A 147 -17.90 -1.53 -15.79
CA TYR A 147 -17.08 -0.51 -15.15
C TYR A 147 -15.66 -0.39 -15.74
N LYS A 148 -15.33 -1.16 -16.80
CA LYS A 148 -14.02 -1.18 -17.47
C LYS A 148 -12.84 -1.41 -16.49
N GLN A 149 -13.08 -2.24 -15.48
CA GLN A 149 -12.10 -2.54 -14.44
C GLN A 149 -11.05 -3.52 -14.95
N ASN A 150 -9.80 -3.32 -14.54
CA ASN A 150 -8.72 -4.24 -14.90
C ASN A 150 -8.61 -5.39 -13.89
N LEU A 151 -8.54 -6.62 -14.39
CA LEU A 151 -8.42 -7.83 -13.60
C LEU A 151 -6.97 -8.31 -13.59
N TYR A 152 -6.50 -8.70 -12.42
CA TYR A 152 -5.18 -9.28 -12.21
C TYR A 152 -5.30 -10.63 -11.53
N VAL A 153 -4.41 -11.53 -11.90
CA VAL A 153 -4.32 -12.87 -11.33
C VAL A 153 -3.06 -12.94 -10.49
N VAL A 154 -3.17 -13.41 -9.24
CA VAL A 154 -2.01 -13.70 -8.40
C VAL A 154 -1.27 -14.92 -8.98
N MET A 155 -0.03 -14.72 -9.39
CA MET A 155 0.79 -15.74 -10.07
C MET A 155 1.83 -16.34 -9.14
N GLU A 156 2.37 -15.54 -8.23
CA GLU A 156 3.36 -15.97 -7.26
C GLU A 156 3.03 -15.39 -5.89
N VAL A 157 3.33 -16.13 -4.83
CA VAL A 157 3.17 -15.67 -3.45
C VAL A 157 4.36 -16.08 -2.61
N VAL A 158 4.74 -15.21 -1.67
CA VAL A 158 5.64 -15.53 -0.57
C VAL A 158 4.78 -15.74 0.66
N LYS A 159 4.92 -16.89 1.33
CA LYS A 159 4.15 -17.24 2.52
C LYS A 159 5.03 -17.60 3.71
N ALA A 160 4.51 -17.41 4.92
CA ALA A 160 5.16 -17.87 6.15
C ALA A 160 5.17 -19.41 6.21
N LYS A 161 6.35 -20.02 6.43
CA LYS A 161 6.48 -21.49 6.49
C LYS A 161 5.96 -22.07 7.80
N GLN A 162 6.03 -21.29 8.87
CA GLN A 162 5.58 -21.64 10.22
C GLN A 162 4.78 -20.50 10.84
N GLU A 163 4.07 -20.82 11.92
CA GLU A 163 3.39 -19.80 12.72
C GLU A 163 4.41 -19.05 13.58
N VAL A 164 4.34 -17.72 13.56
CA VAL A 164 5.22 -16.86 14.36
C VAL A 164 4.44 -15.72 14.99
N THR A 165 4.86 -15.26 16.16
CA THR A 165 4.33 -14.07 16.80
C THR A 165 5.36 -12.96 16.72
N LEU A 166 5.05 -11.91 15.96
CA LEU A 166 5.79 -10.66 15.95
C LEU A 166 5.49 -9.89 17.23
N LYS A 167 6.52 -9.31 17.83
CA LYS A 167 6.41 -8.37 18.94
C LYS A 167 7.22 -7.13 18.66
N ARG A 168 6.71 -5.95 19.03
CA ARG A 168 7.49 -4.73 18.98
C ARG A 168 8.57 -4.77 20.05
N ALA A 169 9.80 -4.38 19.72
CA ALA A 169 10.88 -4.28 20.70
C ALA A 169 10.54 -3.19 21.73
N SER A 170 10.73 -3.47 23.02
CA SER A 170 10.42 -2.54 24.13
C SER A 170 11.07 -1.16 23.95
N ASN A 171 12.27 -1.15 23.37
CA ASN A 171 13.07 0.06 23.18
C ASN A 171 12.56 0.93 22.02
N ALA A 172 11.74 0.38 21.11
CA ALA A 172 11.22 1.16 19.99
C ALA A 172 10.03 2.03 20.44
N ILE A 173 9.09 1.47 21.22
CA ILE A 173 7.91 2.22 21.71
C ILE A 173 8.33 3.36 22.62
N SER A 174 9.32 3.12 23.48
CA SER A 174 9.78 4.13 24.44
C SER A 174 10.56 5.26 23.79
N LYS A 175 11.00 5.17 22.54
CA LYS A 175 11.77 6.25 21.90
C LYS A 175 10.86 7.28 21.25
N PHE A 176 9.82 6.82 20.54
CA PHE A 176 8.93 7.70 19.79
C PHE A 176 7.80 8.31 20.62
N SER A 177 7.49 7.71 21.77
CA SER A 177 6.35 8.12 22.62
C SER A 177 6.71 9.16 23.69
N LEU A 178 8.00 9.49 23.89
CA LEU A 178 8.45 10.30 25.04
C LEU A 178 7.84 11.70 25.08
N ASN A 179 7.57 12.26 23.91
CA ASN A 179 7.06 13.64 23.79
C ASN A 179 5.52 13.70 23.82
N LEU A 180 4.82 12.59 23.62
CA LEU A 180 3.35 12.56 23.59
C LEU A 180 2.69 13.10 24.88
N PRO A 181 3.16 12.74 26.09
CA PRO A 181 2.61 13.28 27.32
C PRO A 181 2.72 14.81 27.41
N SER A 182 3.85 15.38 26.95
CA SER A 182 4.06 16.84 26.97
C SER A 182 3.10 17.59 26.03
N LEU A 183 2.58 16.90 25.01
CA LEU A 183 1.59 17.43 24.07
C LEU A 183 0.14 17.20 24.52
N GLY A 184 -0.08 16.67 25.73
CA GLY A 184 -1.42 16.28 26.22
C GLY A 184 -2.04 15.12 25.43
N LEU A 185 -1.23 14.41 24.63
CA LEU A 185 -1.64 13.28 23.81
C LEU A 185 -1.37 11.97 24.57
N GLN A 186 -1.88 11.86 25.80
CA GLN A 186 -1.83 10.62 26.56
C GLN A 186 -3.06 9.76 26.22
N GLY A 187 -3.16 9.35 24.96
CA GLY A 187 -3.97 8.19 24.59
C GLY A 187 -3.18 6.93 24.95
N SER A 188 -3.83 5.90 25.49
CA SER A 188 -3.10 4.65 25.71
C SER A 188 -2.57 4.21 24.35
N VAL A 189 -1.26 4.09 24.22
CA VAL A 189 -0.61 3.54 23.02
C VAL A 189 -0.93 2.03 23.01
N ASN A 190 -2.21 1.68 22.85
CA ASN A 190 -2.73 0.31 22.73
C ASN A 190 -2.51 -0.19 21.30
N HIS A 191 -1.33 0.07 20.73
CA HIS A 191 -0.91 -0.71 19.59
C HIS A 191 -0.78 -2.13 20.09
N LYS A 192 -1.52 -3.07 19.46
CA LYS A 192 -1.35 -4.50 19.73
C LYS A 192 0.13 -4.79 19.70
N GLU A 193 0.72 -5.04 20.87
CA GLU A 193 2.17 -5.21 21.01
C GLU A 193 2.67 -6.48 20.33
N ALA A 194 1.73 -7.34 19.94
CA ALA A 194 2.00 -8.58 19.25
C ALA A 194 0.99 -8.84 18.12
N VAL A 195 1.47 -9.42 17.02
CA VAL A 195 0.67 -9.94 15.91
C VAL A 195 1.13 -11.36 15.61
N THR A 196 0.20 -12.31 15.57
CA THR A 196 0.50 -13.70 15.19
C THR A 196 0.27 -13.89 13.70
N ILE A 197 1.33 -14.26 12.98
CA ILE A 197 1.30 -14.65 11.58
C ILE A 197 1.08 -16.16 11.53
N PRO A 198 -0.07 -16.65 11.03
CA PRO A 198 -0.34 -18.07 10.96
C PRO A 198 0.54 -18.76 9.91
N LYS A 199 0.75 -20.07 10.08
CA LYS A 199 1.40 -20.89 9.05
C LYS A 199 0.65 -20.78 7.72
N GLY A 200 1.39 -20.53 6.64
CA GLY A 200 0.83 -20.36 5.30
C GLY A 200 0.21 -18.98 5.04
N CYS A 201 0.41 -18.00 5.93
CA CYS A 201 0.01 -16.61 5.68
C CYS A 201 0.75 -16.05 4.47
N VAL A 202 0.04 -15.43 3.52
CA VAL A 202 0.66 -14.70 2.41
C VAL A 202 1.23 -13.39 2.94
N LEU A 203 2.50 -13.13 2.63
CA LEU A 203 3.26 -11.96 3.08
C LEU A 203 3.48 -10.98 1.92
N ALA A 204 3.74 -11.51 0.73
CA ALA A 204 3.86 -10.72 -0.49
C ALA A 204 3.38 -11.56 -1.69
N TYR A 205 3.01 -10.89 -2.77
CA TYR A 205 2.46 -11.55 -3.95
C TYR A 205 2.85 -10.82 -5.24
N ARG A 206 2.88 -11.55 -6.35
CA ARG A 206 3.08 -11.02 -7.69
C ARG A 206 1.85 -11.30 -8.52
N VAL A 207 1.41 -10.30 -9.28
CA VAL A 207 0.26 -10.44 -10.15
C VAL A 207 0.63 -10.30 -11.62
N ARG A 208 -0.19 -10.87 -12.50
CA ARG A 208 -0.17 -10.57 -13.94
C ARG A 208 -1.56 -10.21 -14.39
N GLN A 209 -1.64 -9.30 -15.36
CA GLN A 209 -2.92 -8.84 -15.85
C GLN A 209 -3.61 -9.94 -16.68
N LEU A 210 -4.90 -10.14 -16.43
CA LEU A 210 -5.76 -10.96 -17.26
C LEU A 210 -6.17 -10.15 -18.49
N ILE A 211 -6.02 -10.70 -19.68
CA ILE A 211 -6.51 -10.11 -20.93
C ILE A 211 -7.61 -11.02 -21.48
N ILE A 212 -8.72 -10.41 -21.87
CA ILE A 212 -9.90 -11.07 -22.41
C ILE A 212 -10.05 -10.61 -23.85
N TYR A 213 -9.95 -11.57 -24.76
CA TYR A 213 -10.04 -11.40 -26.20
C TYR A 213 -11.45 -11.79 -26.66
N GLY A 214 -12.17 -10.83 -27.26
CA GLY A 214 -13.53 -11.09 -27.73
C GLY A 214 -14.51 -11.44 -26.60
N LYS A 215 -15.13 -12.63 -26.67
CA LYS A 215 -16.22 -13.05 -25.76
C LYS A 215 -15.74 -13.92 -24.59
N ASP A 216 -14.90 -14.90 -24.88
CA ASP A 216 -14.60 -16.06 -24.04
C ASP A 216 -13.11 -16.48 -24.05
N GLU A 217 -12.32 -15.98 -25.01
CA GLU A 217 -10.89 -16.20 -25.06
C GLU A 217 -10.16 -15.31 -24.05
N TRP A 218 -9.13 -15.86 -23.42
CA TRP A 218 -8.39 -15.16 -22.39
C TRP A 218 -6.92 -15.56 -22.41
N GLY A 219 -6.08 -14.70 -21.88
CA GLY A 219 -4.67 -14.98 -21.70
C GLY A 219 -4.09 -14.16 -20.57
N ILE A 220 -2.98 -14.64 -20.03
CA ILE A 220 -2.17 -13.90 -19.06
C ILE A 220 -0.82 -13.69 -19.74
N PRO A 221 -0.57 -12.54 -20.37
CA PRO A 221 0.70 -12.28 -21.05
C PRO A 221 1.89 -12.32 -20.09
N TYR A 222 3.04 -12.82 -20.54
CA TYR A 222 4.29 -12.75 -19.75
C TYR A 222 4.83 -11.32 -19.68
N ILE A 223 4.54 -10.53 -20.72
CA ILE A 223 4.86 -9.11 -20.82
C ILE A 223 3.54 -8.36 -20.89
N CYS A 224 3.26 -7.53 -19.90
CA CYS A 224 2.13 -6.62 -19.91
C CYS A 224 2.66 -5.20 -20.10
N THR A 225 2.16 -4.48 -21.09
CA THR A 225 2.35 -3.03 -21.17
C THR A 225 1.24 -2.35 -20.37
N ASP A 226 1.56 -1.31 -19.61
CA ASP A 226 0.61 -0.61 -18.71
C ASP A 226 -0.67 -0.11 -19.41
N ASN A 227 -0.64 0.03 -20.73
CA ASN A 227 -1.73 0.58 -21.54
C ASN A 227 -2.76 -0.45 -22.02
N MET A 228 -2.57 -1.76 -21.78
CA MET A 228 -3.49 -2.77 -22.29
C MET A 228 -4.66 -2.95 -21.33
N PRO A 229 -5.93 -2.66 -21.71
CA PRO A 229 -7.07 -2.96 -20.86
C PRO A 229 -7.35 -4.47 -20.82
N THR A 230 -7.89 -4.93 -19.70
CA THR A 230 -8.33 -6.33 -19.50
C THR A 230 -9.35 -6.74 -20.55
N PHE A 231 -10.33 -5.88 -20.82
CA PHE A 231 -11.35 -6.12 -21.82
C PHE A 231 -10.96 -5.44 -23.13
N ASN A 232 -10.27 -6.17 -24.02
CA ASN A 232 -9.85 -5.64 -25.31
C ASN A 232 -10.57 -6.38 -26.45
N PRO A 233 -11.62 -5.78 -27.04
CA PRO A 233 -12.38 -6.41 -28.12
C PRO A 233 -11.63 -6.47 -29.46
N LEU A 234 -10.47 -5.79 -29.59
CA LEU A 234 -9.77 -5.59 -30.86
C LEU A 234 -8.46 -6.37 -30.99
N CYS A 235 -8.02 -7.08 -29.95
CA CYS A 235 -6.73 -7.78 -29.98
C CYS A 235 -6.91 -9.25 -30.35
N VAL A 236 -6.22 -9.71 -31.39
CA VAL A 236 -6.08 -11.13 -31.74
C VAL A 236 -4.70 -11.59 -31.27
N LEU A 237 -4.63 -12.72 -30.57
CA LEU A 237 -3.38 -13.33 -30.08
C LEU A 237 -2.50 -13.75 -31.28
N GLN A 238 -1.58 -12.88 -31.73
CA GLN A 238 -0.53 -13.28 -32.67
C GLN A 238 0.58 -14.00 -31.90
N ARG A 239 0.63 -15.33 -32.00
CA ARG A 239 1.77 -16.14 -31.54
C ARG A 239 2.97 -15.91 -32.46
N GLN A 240 3.85 -14.98 -32.11
CA GLN A 240 5.22 -14.98 -32.62
C GLN A 240 6.19 -15.22 -31.47
N GLY A 241 6.91 -16.33 -31.57
CA GLY A 241 7.99 -16.68 -30.65
C GLY A 241 9.18 -15.75 -30.89
N SER A 242 9.58 -15.03 -29.85
CA SER A 242 10.88 -14.39 -29.75
C SER A 242 11.17 -14.07 -28.28
N THR A 243 12.44 -14.19 -27.94
CA THR A 243 13.08 -14.19 -26.63
C THR A 243 12.53 -13.14 -25.65
N VAL A 244 12.17 -13.60 -24.45
CA VAL A 244 11.60 -12.76 -23.37
C VAL A 244 12.71 -11.92 -22.73
N GLN A 245 12.67 -10.61 -22.96
CA GLN A 245 13.25 -9.62 -22.04
C GLN A 245 12.13 -9.08 -21.16
N MET A 246 12.35 -9.08 -19.84
CA MET A 246 11.47 -8.40 -18.89
C MET A 246 11.46 -6.91 -19.22
N ILE A 247 10.35 -6.42 -19.75
CA ILE A 247 10.02 -5.00 -19.75
C ILE A 247 8.82 -4.86 -18.81
N SER A 248 9.06 -5.02 -17.51
CA SER A 248 8.26 -4.30 -16.52
C SER A 248 8.67 -2.85 -16.73
N GLY A 249 7.75 -1.97 -17.15
CA GLY A 249 8.06 -0.54 -17.24
C GLY A 249 8.74 -0.15 -15.93
N GLU A 250 9.97 0.38 -16.00
CA GLU A 250 10.81 0.61 -14.83
C GLU A 250 10.04 1.48 -13.81
N MET A 251 9.35 0.82 -12.89
CA MET A 251 8.73 1.45 -11.74
C MET A 251 9.86 1.79 -10.80
N HIS A 252 10.51 2.91 -11.08
CA HIS A 252 11.57 3.42 -10.24
C HIS A 252 10.97 3.89 -8.92
N GLU A 253 11.05 3.03 -7.91
CA GLU A 253 10.92 3.41 -6.50
C GLU A 253 12.10 4.33 -6.14
N ASP A 254 11.96 5.61 -6.45
CA ASP A 254 12.86 6.67 -6.03
C ASP A 254 12.06 7.90 -5.56
N PHE A 255 12.75 8.81 -4.85
CA PHE A 255 12.12 10.01 -4.33
C PHE A 255 11.60 10.95 -5.45
N LYS A 256 12.20 10.91 -6.64
CA LYS A 256 11.79 11.77 -7.76
C LYS A 256 10.42 11.33 -8.30
N THR A 257 10.17 10.03 -8.36
CA THR A 257 8.85 9.47 -8.70
C THR A 257 7.82 9.84 -7.66
N LEU A 258 8.12 9.66 -6.36
CA LEU A 258 7.22 10.09 -5.27
C LEU A 258 6.88 11.58 -5.35
N LYS A 259 7.90 12.43 -5.50
CA LYS A 259 7.74 13.88 -5.58
C LYS A 259 6.89 14.28 -6.79
N LYS A 260 7.10 13.65 -7.95
CA LYS A 260 6.30 13.90 -9.15
C LYS A 260 4.85 13.45 -8.96
N GLU A 261 4.62 12.29 -8.36
CA GLU A 261 3.29 11.76 -8.07
C GLU A 261 2.52 12.70 -7.14
N VAL A 262 3.10 13.05 -5.98
CA VAL A 262 2.49 14.01 -5.05
C VAL A 262 2.24 15.36 -5.71
N GLN A 263 3.18 15.86 -6.52
CA GLN A 263 2.99 17.12 -7.25
C GLN A 263 1.80 17.09 -8.21
N GLN A 264 1.62 16.00 -8.97
CA GLN A 264 0.48 15.86 -9.88
C GLN A 264 -0.84 15.90 -9.12
N GLU A 265 -0.95 15.19 -7.99
CA GLU A 265 -2.16 15.20 -7.17
C GLU A 265 -2.40 16.57 -6.52
N THR A 266 -1.34 17.26 -6.05
CA THR A 266 -1.49 18.63 -5.54
C THR A 266 -1.97 19.61 -6.62
N GLN A 267 -1.54 19.46 -7.87
CA GLN A 267 -2.00 20.30 -8.98
C GLN A 267 -3.49 20.12 -9.26
N GLU A 268 -4.00 18.89 -9.16
CA GLU A 268 -5.44 18.64 -9.30
C GLU A 268 -6.25 19.30 -8.17
N VAL A 269 -5.75 19.28 -6.94
CA VAL A 269 -6.38 19.98 -5.80
C VAL A 269 -6.22 21.51 -5.91
N GLU A 270 -5.13 22.02 -6.48
CA GLU A 270 -4.89 23.46 -6.65
C GLU A 270 -5.86 24.11 -7.66
N LYS A 271 -6.44 23.33 -8.58
CA LYS A 271 -7.51 23.77 -9.49
C LYS A 271 -8.80 24.17 -8.77
N LEU A 272 -8.99 23.74 -7.53
CA LEU A 272 -10.11 24.18 -6.69
C LEU A 272 -10.02 25.69 -6.43
N SER A 273 -11.18 26.36 -6.34
CA SER A 273 -11.21 27.77 -5.96
C SER A 273 -10.64 27.97 -4.55
N PRO A 274 -10.11 29.15 -4.20
CA PRO A 274 -9.65 29.41 -2.83
C PRO A 274 -10.71 29.09 -1.77
N VAL A 275 -11.98 29.44 -2.03
CA VAL A 275 -13.12 29.10 -1.16
C VAL A 275 -13.29 27.57 -1.03
N GLY A 276 -13.18 26.84 -2.15
CA GLY A 276 -13.24 25.39 -2.18
C GLY A 276 -12.11 24.75 -1.36
N ARG A 277 -10.89 25.28 -1.46
CA ARG A 277 -9.72 24.83 -0.70
C ARG A 277 -9.89 25.09 0.80
N SER A 278 -10.35 26.27 1.19
CA SER A 278 -10.64 26.59 2.60
C SER A 278 -11.77 25.72 3.17
N SER A 279 -12.81 25.44 2.38
CA SER A 279 -13.88 24.53 2.78
C SER A 279 -13.36 23.10 2.97
N LEU A 280 -12.55 22.60 2.03
CA LEU A 280 -11.92 21.28 2.13
C LEU A 280 -11.00 21.19 3.35
N LEU A 281 -10.22 22.24 3.62
CA LEU A 281 -9.37 22.31 4.81
C LEU A 281 -10.16 22.26 6.10
N THR A 282 -11.31 22.94 6.15
CA THR A 282 -12.20 22.94 7.31
C THR A 282 -12.75 21.54 7.57
N SER A 283 -13.24 20.88 6.52
CA SER A 283 -13.73 19.51 6.60
C SER A 283 -12.64 18.52 7.02
N LEU A 284 -11.45 18.60 6.40
CA LEU A 284 -10.32 17.73 6.75
C LEU A 284 -9.87 17.96 8.19
N SER A 285 -9.75 19.22 8.64
CA SER A 285 -9.38 19.54 10.03
C SER A 285 -10.33 18.90 11.04
N HIS A 286 -11.63 18.85 10.75
CA HIS A 286 -12.62 18.17 11.59
C HIS A 286 -12.45 16.63 11.59
N LEU A 287 -12.03 16.05 10.46
CA LEU A 287 -11.86 14.60 10.31
C LEU A 287 -10.50 14.07 10.81
N LEU A 288 -9.43 14.87 10.76
CA LEU A 288 -8.09 14.47 11.23
C LEU A 288 -8.11 14.04 12.70
N GLY A 289 -8.99 14.63 13.54
CA GLY A 289 -9.16 14.20 14.93
C GLY A 289 -9.83 12.83 15.10
N LYS A 290 -10.34 12.23 14.03
CA LYS A 290 -11.25 11.07 14.03
C LYS A 290 -10.92 10.08 12.93
N LYS A 291 -9.85 9.30 13.15
CA LYS A 291 -9.32 8.35 12.16
C LYS A 291 -10.37 7.42 11.54
N LYS A 292 -11.34 6.93 12.31
CA LYS A 292 -12.40 6.06 11.78
C LYS A 292 -13.30 6.78 10.77
N GLU A 293 -13.73 8.01 11.07
CA GLU A 293 -14.53 8.81 10.12
C GLU A 293 -13.74 9.12 8.85
N LEU A 294 -12.42 9.33 8.97
CA LEU A 294 -11.52 9.51 7.83
C LEU A 294 -11.41 8.26 6.94
N GLN A 295 -11.31 7.08 7.55
CA GLN A 295 -11.29 5.79 6.84
C GLN A 295 -12.63 5.48 6.17
N ASP A 296 -13.75 5.74 6.86
CA ASP A 296 -15.08 5.58 6.31
C ASP A 296 -15.28 6.52 5.09
N LEU A 297 -14.73 7.74 5.14
CA LEU A 297 -14.74 8.67 4.02
C LEU A 297 -13.89 8.18 2.83
N GLU A 298 -12.66 7.68 3.07
CA GLU A 298 -11.81 7.09 2.03
C GLU A 298 -12.56 5.97 1.30
N GLN A 299 -13.13 5.03 2.05
CA GLN A 299 -13.84 3.88 1.51
C GLN A 299 -15.09 4.29 0.72
N MET A 300 -15.86 5.25 1.24
CA MET A 300 -17.07 5.73 0.56
C MET A 300 -16.73 6.46 -0.74
N LEU A 301 -15.67 7.29 -0.73
CA LEU A 301 -15.19 8.01 -1.90
C LEU A 301 -14.64 7.05 -2.97
N GLU A 302 -13.82 6.07 -2.58
CA GLU A 302 -13.31 5.03 -3.47
C GLU A 302 -14.46 4.27 -4.14
N GLY A 303 -15.40 3.76 -3.35
CA GLY A 303 -16.54 3.00 -3.87
C GLY A 303 -17.46 3.81 -4.77
N ALA A 304 -17.63 5.11 -4.52
CA ALA A 304 -18.44 5.97 -5.37
C ALA A 304 -17.74 6.29 -6.70
N LEU A 305 -16.43 6.55 -6.67
CA LEU A 305 -15.63 6.80 -7.87
C LEU A 305 -15.49 5.57 -8.76
N ASP A 306 -15.37 4.38 -8.17
CA ASP A 306 -15.28 3.11 -8.91
C ASP A 306 -16.59 2.73 -9.61
N LYS A 307 -17.74 3.08 -9.00
CA LYS A 307 -19.08 2.88 -9.60
C LYS A 307 -19.51 4.03 -10.52
N GLY A 308 -18.72 5.11 -10.59
CA GLY A 308 -19.06 6.30 -11.37
C GLY A 308 -20.30 7.04 -10.86
N HIS A 309 -20.62 6.90 -9.57
CA HIS A 309 -21.74 7.61 -8.95
C HIS A 309 -21.36 9.06 -8.67
N GLU A 310 -22.33 9.96 -8.79
CA GLU A 310 -22.16 11.37 -8.38
C GLU A 310 -21.99 11.43 -6.87
N VAL A 311 -20.89 12.01 -6.42
CA VAL A 311 -20.45 11.93 -5.04
C VAL A 311 -20.92 13.17 -4.28
N THR A 312 -22.11 13.09 -3.69
CA THR A 312 -22.60 14.12 -2.74
C THR A 312 -22.16 13.77 -1.33
N LEU A 313 -20.86 13.85 -1.04
CA LEU A 313 -20.37 13.62 0.32
C LEU A 313 -20.61 14.87 1.15
N GLU A 314 -21.36 14.74 2.25
CA GLU A 314 -21.62 15.84 3.18
C GLU A 314 -20.34 16.44 3.77
N ALA A 315 -19.28 15.63 3.83
CA ALA A 315 -17.96 16.03 4.28
C ALA A 315 -17.17 16.83 3.23
N LEU A 316 -17.53 16.77 1.95
CA LEU A 316 -16.84 17.52 0.90
C LEU A 316 -17.53 18.86 0.62
N PRO A 317 -16.79 19.88 0.15
CA PRO A 317 -17.36 21.19 -0.17
C PRO A 317 -18.50 21.06 -1.19
N LYS A 318 -19.75 21.31 -0.75
CA LYS A 318 -20.94 21.27 -1.63
C LYS A 318 -20.91 22.33 -2.72
N ASP A 319 -20.13 23.39 -2.50
CA ASP A 319 -20.07 24.56 -3.38
C ASP A 319 -19.09 24.39 -4.56
N VAL A 320 -18.43 23.23 -4.67
CA VAL A 320 -17.55 22.92 -5.79
C VAL A 320 -18.04 21.65 -6.44
N LEU A 321 -18.51 21.75 -7.68
CA LEU A 321 -18.60 20.59 -8.57
C LEU A 321 -17.18 20.06 -8.73
N LEU A 322 -16.78 19.18 -7.81
CA LEU A 322 -15.45 18.61 -7.79
C LEU A 322 -15.31 17.80 -9.09
N LEU A 323 -14.44 18.28 -9.98
CA LEU A 323 -14.05 17.50 -11.15
C LEU A 323 -13.57 16.14 -10.66
N LYS A 324 -13.89 15.08 -11.40
CA LYS A 324 -13.49 13.70 -11.09
C LYS A 324 -12.01 13.60 -10.72
N ASP A 325 -11.16 14.34 -11.43
CA ASP A 325 -9.70 14.37 -11.19
C ASP A 325 -9.34 14.96 -9.82
N ALA A 326 -10.05 15.99 -9.36
CA ALA A 326 -9.86 16.56 -8.02
C ALA A 326 -10.34 15.58 -6.93
N MET A 327 -11.42 14.84 -7.18
CA MET A 327 -11.90 13.80 -6.27
C MET A 327 -10.91 12.63 -6.17
N ASP A 328 -10.32 12.23 -7.30
CA ASP A 328 -9.25 11.25 -7.35
C ASP A 328 -8.02 11.71 -6.56
N ALA A 329 -7.63 12.98 -6.68
CA ALA A 329 -6.53 13.53 -5.91
C ALA A 329 -6.85 13.59 -4.40
N ILE A 330 -8.06 13.97 -4.02
CA ILE A 330 -8.51 13.90 -2.62
C ILE A 330 -8.43 12.46 -2.10
N LEU A 331 -8.89 11.46 -2.88
CA LEU A 331 -8.82 10.05 -2.52
C LEU A 331 -7.36 9.60 -2.26
N TYR A 332 -6.44 9.99 -3.14
CA TYR A 332 -5.01 9.71 -2.96
C TYR A 332 -4.48 10.21 -1.61
N PHE A 333 -4.77 11.47 -1.27
CA PHE A 333 -4.32 12.05 0.00
C PHE A 333 -5.06 11.50 1.22
N LEU A 334 -6.34 11.12 1.09
CA LEU A 334 -7.04 10.40 2.16
C LEU A 334 -6.33 9.08 2.46
N GLY A 335 -5.93 8.33 1.42
CA GLY A 335 -5.12 7.12 1.57
C GLY A 335 -3.80 7.38 2.28
N ALA A 336 -3.11 8.49 1.98
CA ALA A 336 -1.89 8.87 2.71
C ALA A 336 -2.15 9.23 4.19
N LEU A 337 -3.23 9.94 4.49
CA LEU A 337 -3.58 10.33 5.86
C LEU A 337 -4.04 9.13 6.69
N THR A 338 -4.72 8.14 6.09
CA THR A 338 -5.20 6.96 6.83
C THR A 338 -4.08 6.00 7.25
N GLU A 339 -2.90 6.08 6.61
CA GLU A 339 -1.67 5.39 7.04
C GLU A 339 -1.14 5.92 8.40
N LEU A 340 -1.29 7.23 8.63
CA LEU A 340 -0.78 7.90 9.83
C LEU A 340 -1.50 7.44 11.11
N SER A 341 -0.82 7.50 12.26
CA SER A 341 -1.44 7.17 13.56
C SER A 341 -2.47 8.22 14.00
N GLU A 342 -3.37 7.86 14.92
CA GLU A 342 -4.35 8.83 15.46
C GLU A 342 -3.67 10.02 16.14
N GLU A 343 -2.54 9.77 16.80
CA GLU A 343 -1.69 10.77 17.42
C GLU A 343 -1.06 11.69 16.38
N GLN A 344 -0.54 11.13 15.27
CA GLN A 344 0.00 11.94 14.17
C GLN A 344 -1.07 12.85 13.57
N LEU A 345 -2.28 12.35 13.33
CA LEU A 345 -3.35 13.16 12.78
C LEU A 345 -3.75 14.31 13.73
N LYS A 346 -3.78 14.07 15.05
CA LYS A 346 -3.98 15.12 16.06
C LYS A 346 -2.82 16.13 16.09
N ILE A 347 -1.59 15.67 15.92
CA ILE A 347 -0.41 16.55 15.82
C ILE A 347 -0.49 17.42 14.55
N LEU A 348 -0.97 16.87 13.43
CA LEU A 348 -1.17 17.64 12.19
C LEU A 348 -2.18 18.78 12.36
N VAL A 349 -3.27 18.56 13.11
CA VAL A 349 -4.23 19.62 13.45
C VAL A 349 -3.54 20.76 14.22
N LYS A 350 -2.79 20.43 15.27
CA LYS A 350 -2.02 21.42 16.04
C LYS A 350 -0.95 22.12 15.18
N SER A 351 -0.31 21.38 14.28
CA SER A 351 0.72 21.91 13.38
C SER A 351 0.15 22.88 12.35
N LEU A 352 -1.11 22.68 11.95
CA LEU A 352 -1.88 23.57 11.09
C LEU A 352 -2.21 24.87 11.84
N GLU A 353 -2.67 24.78 13.09
CA GLU A 353 -2.95 25.93 13.96
C GLU A 353 -1.70 26.78 14.22
N ASN A 354 -0.56 26.12 14.49
CA ASN A 354 0.72 26.78 14.77
C ASN A 354 1.46 27.28 13.50
N LYS A 355 0.92 27.00 12.29
CA LYS A 355 1.53 27.36 11.00
C LYS A 355 2.95 26.83 10.79
N VAL A 356 3.24 25.63 11.32
CA VAL A 356 4.58 25.00 11.25
C VAL A 356 4.70 23.95 10.13
N LEU A 357 3.60 23.67 9.42
CA LEU A 357 3.57 22.73 8.29
C LEU A 357 4.68 22.95 7.25
N PRO A 358 5.05 24.19 6.83
CA PRO A 358 6.11 24.39 5.85
C PRO A 358 7.48 23.88 6.33
N VAL A 359 7.76 24.03 7.62
CA VAL A 359 9.02 23.58 8.24
C VAL A 359 9.04 22.05 8.31
N GLN A 360 7.94 21.46 8.76
CA GLN A 360 7.78 20.00 8.83
C GLN A 360 7.87 19.35 7.44
N LEU A 361 7.21 19.93 6.44
CA LEU A 361 7.28 19.46 5.06
C LEU A 361 8.71 19.51 4.52
N LYS A 362 9.40 20.64 4.70
CA LYS A 362 10.80 20.80 4.26
C LYS A 362 11.73 19.80 4.95
N LEU A 363 11.53 19.55 6.25
CA LEU A 363 12.28 18.55 7.01
C LEU A 363 12.10 17.16 6.39
N VAL A 364 10.86 16.69 6.25
CA VAL A 364 10.54 15.35 5.70
C VAL A 364 11.04 15.21 4.27
N GLU A 365 10.81 16.22 3.42
CA GLU A 365 11.30 16.26 2.04
C GLU A 365 12.84 16.12 1.98
N SER A 366 13.56 16.90 2.79
CA SER A 366 15.03 16.90 2.76
C SER A 366 15.64 15.57 3.20
N ILE A 367 14.98 14.85 4.10
CA ILE A 367 15.42 13.55 4.62
C ILE A 367 15.10 12.45 3.60
N LEU A 368 13.88 12.45 3.05
CA LEU A 368 13.53 11.51 1.99
C LEU A 368 14.47 11.68 0.79
N GLU A 369 14.74 12.90 0.34
CA GLU A 369 15.64 13.16 -0.79
C GLU A 369 17.06 12.63 -0.56
N GLN A 370 17.58 12.72 0.66
CA GLN A 370 18.94 12.30 1.01
C GLN A 370 19.06 10.78 1.23
N ASN A 371 18.02 10.13 1.76
CA ASN A 371 18.13 8.77 2.28
C ASN A 371 17.25 7.74 1.56
N PHE A 372 16.42 8.11 0.58
CA PHE A 372 15.43 7.20 -0.04
C PHE A 372 15.98 5.85 -0.48
N LEU A 373 17.20 5.84 -1.05
CA LEU A 373 17.85 4.66 -1.60
C LEU A 373 18.78 3.94 -0.61
N GLN A 374 18.91 4.44 0.62
CA GLN A 374 19.71 3.81 1.67
C GLN A 374 19.00 2.56 2.16
N ASP A 375 19.69 1.42 2.10
CA ASP A 375 19.16 0.10 2.43
C ASP A 375 19.37 -0.30 3.91
N LYS A 376 20.14 0.50 4.65
CA LYS A 376 20.53 0.24 6.04
C LYS A 376 20.12 1.36 6.99
N GLU A 377 19.90 0.97 8.24
CA GLU A 377 19.74 1.91 9.34
C GLU A 377 21.08 2.62 9.61
N ASP A 378 21.06 3.95 9.64
CA ASP A 378 22.26 4.76 9.90
C ASP A 378 21.89 6.11 10.52
N VAL A 379 22.86 6.74 11.20
CA VAL A 379 22.69 8.02 11.90
C VAL A 379 23.32 9.14 11.09
N PHE A 380 22.52 10.15 10.76
CA PHE A 380 22.93 11.27 9.93
C PHE A 380 22.87 12.59 10.70
N PRO A 381 23.80 13.54 10.43
CA PRO A 381 23.69 14.89 10.95
C PRO A 381 22.49 15.60 10.30
N LEU A 382 21.62 16.17 11.13
CA LEU A 382 20.53 17.03 10.69
C LEU A 382 21.04 18.46 10.54
N ARG A 383 20.64 19.12 9.45
CA ARG A 383 21.02 20.52 9.25
C ARG A 383 20.30 21.41 10.28
N PRO A 384 21.01 22.22 11.08
CA PRO A 384 20.40 23.00 12.16
C PRO A 384 19.31 23.98 11.70
N ASP A 385 19.41 24.48 10.46
CA ASP A 385 18.46 25.43 9.86
C ASP A 385 17.05 24.87 9.66
N LEU A 386 16.90 23.54 9.71
CA LEU A 386 15.60 22.89 9.54
C LEU A 386 14.71 22.96 10.79
N LEU A 387 15.29 23.13 11.98
CA LEU A 387 14.55 23.20 13.25
C LEU A 387 14.73 24.53 13.98
N SER A 388 15.75 25.33 13.64
CA SER A 388 16.10 26.56 14.37
C SER A 388 15.01 27.64 14.36
N SER A 389 14.05 27.57 13.43
CA SER A 389 12.93 28.53 13.35
C SER A 389 11.77 28.20 14.29
N LEU A 390 11.73 27.01 14.89
CA LEU A 390 10.63 26.54 15.71
C LEU A 390 10.83 26.92 17.17
N GLY A 391 9.74 27.29 17.86
CA GLY A 391 9.74 27.36 19.31
C GLY A 391 9.84 25.97 19.95
N GLU A 392 10.06 25.92 21.26
CA GLU A 392 10.22 24.65 21.99
C GLU A 392 9.00 23.71 21.80
N GLU A 393 7.77 24.24 21.89
CA GLU A 393 6.55 23.46 21.69
C GLU A 393 6.41 22.93 20.26
N ASP A 394 6.72 23.76 19.27
CA ASP A 394 6.65 23.41 17.85
C ASP A 394 7.73 22.38 17.45
N GLN A 395 8.89 22.46 18.11
CA GLN A 395 9.94 21.46 17.97
C GLN A 395 9.50 20.12 18.57
N ILE A 396 8.90 20.11 19.77
CA ILE A 396 8.32 18.91 20.39
C ILE A 396 7.24 18.30 19.46
N LEU A 397 6.34 19.12 18.90
CA LEU A 397 5.32 18.69 17.95
C LEU A 397 5.94 18.04 16.71
N THR A 398 6.96 18.67 16.13
CA THR A 398 7.64 18.18 14.92
C THR A 398 8.37 16.87 15.18
N GLU A 399 9.10 16.77 16.29
CA GLU A 399 9.79 15.54 16.71
C GLU A 399 8.82 14.39 16.94
N ALA A 400 7.68 14.64 17.60
CA ALA A 400 6.65 13.63 17.79
C ALA A 400 6.02 13.18 16.46
N LEU A 401 5.76 14.13 15.54
CA LEU A 401 5.17 13.83 14.23
C LEU A 401 6.05 12.89 13.41
N VAL A 402 7.34 13.25 13.23
CA VAL A 402 8.27 12.45 12.43
C VAL A 402 8.73 11.19 13.16
N GLY A 403 8.83 11.23 14.49
CA GLY A 403 9.14 10.09 15.33
C GLY A 403 8.09 8.99 15.20
N LEU A 404 6.81 9.36 15.17
CA LEU A 404 5.75 8.38 14.93
C LEU A 404 5.83 7.74 13.54
N SER A 405 6.42 8.41 12.54
CA SER A 405 6.76 7.83 11.22
C SER A 405 8.09 7.07 11.19
N GLY A 406 8.71 6.80 12.34
CA GLY A 406 9.93 6.01 12.48
C GLY A 406 11.23 6.80 12.36
N LEU A 407 11.17 8.13 12.27
CA LEU A 407 12.36 8.99 12.20
C LEU A 407 12.73 9.53 13.59
N GLU A 408 13.74 8.93 14.23
CA GLU A 408 14.22 9.39 15.53
C GLU A 408 15.09 10.64 15.36
N VAL A 409 14.64 11.80 15.86
CA VAL A 409 15.40 13.06 15.84
C VAL A 409 15.96 13.35 17.24
N GLN A 410 17.27 13.52 17.34
CA GLN A 410 17.97 13.85 18.58
C GLN A 410 18.33 15.34 18.64
N ARG A 411 18.10 15.97 19.79
CA ARG A 411 18.33 17.42 20.00
C ARG A 411 19.80 17.78 20.25
N SER A 412 20.54 16.90 20.93
CA SER A 412 21.93 17.14 21.33
C SER A 412 22.88 16.87 20.16
N GLY A 413 23.18 17.91 19.37
CA GLY A 413 23.81 17.79 18.06
C GLY A 413 22.76 17.26 17.10
N PRO A 414 22.06 18.13 16.35
CA PRO A 414 20.86 17.72 15.63
C PRO A 414 21.23 16.57 14.70
N GLN A 415 20.70 15.39 15.01
CA GLN A 415 20.97 14.12 14.33
C GLN A 415 19.65 13.41 14.13
N TYR A 416 19.57 12.58 13.10
CA TYR A 416 18.43 11.71 12.90
C TYR A 416 18.87 10.29 12.55
N THR A 417 18.09 9.31 13.01
CA THR A 417 18.28 7.90 12.64
C THR A 417 17.36 7.59 11.46
N TRP A 418 17.95 7.30 10.30
CA TRP A 418 17.19 6.82 9.15
C TRP A 418 16.90 5.32 9.33
N ASN A 419 15.64 4.93 9.11
CA ASN A 419 15.25 3.53 9.05
C ASN A 419 14.51 3.26 7.73
N PRO A 420 15.07 2.43 6.83
CA PRO A 420 14.44 2.15 5.54
C PRO A 420 13.13 1.36 5.66
N ASP A 421 12.93 0.60 6.74
CA ASP A 421 11.71 -0.19 6.94
C ASP A 421 10.50 0.70 7.22
N THR A 422 10.70 1.92 7.72
CA THR A 422 9.65 2.92 7.97
C THR A 422 9.54 3.98 6.87
N CYS A 423 10.26 3.83 5.76
CA CYS A 423 10.25 4.78 4.65
C CYS A 423 8.82 5.05 4.12
N HIS A 424 7.98 4.01 4.05
CA HIS A 424 6.59 4.12 3.62
C HIS A 424 5.76 5.08 4.51
N ASN A 425 5.95 5.04 5.84
CA ASN A 425 5.30 5.94 6.77
C ASN A 425 5.75 7.41 6.59
N LEU A 426 7.01 7.63 6.20
CA LEU A 426 7.52 8.96 5.86
C LEU A 426 6.99 9.45 4.51
N CYS A 427 6.83 8.56 3.53
CA CYS A 427 6.24 8.89 2.23
C CYS A 427 4.77 9.33 2.37
N ALA A 428 3.99 8.59 3.16
CA ALA A 428 2.61 8.96 3.48
C ALA A 428 2.54 10.30 4.23
N LEU A 429 3.43 10.51 5.21
CA LEU A 429 3.53 11.79 5.93
C LEU A 429 3.88 12.95 4.99
N TYR A 430 4.82 12.76 4.07
CA TYR A 430 5.18 13.75 3.05
C TYR A 430 3.97 14.15 2.18
N ALA A 431 3.22 13.16 1.69
CA ALA A 431 2.01 13.42 0.91
C ALA A 431 0.93 14.14 1.72
N GLY A 432 0.68 13.71 2.96
CA GLY A 432 -0.27 14.36 3.88
C GLY A 432 0.09 15.81 4.20
N LEU A 433 1.37 16.08 4.52
CA LEU A 433 1.89 17.42 4.74
C LEU A 433 1.78 18.30 3.49
N SER A 434 2.03 17.73 2.30
CA SER A 434 1.93 18.46 1.03
C SER A 434 0.52 18.96 0.77
N LEU A 435 -0.50 18.12 1.00
CA LEU A 435 -1.90 18.54 0.90
C LEU A 435 -2.25 19.63 1.92
N LEU A 436 -1.95 19.42 3.20
CA LEU A 436 -2.31 20.36 4.25
C LEU A 436 -1.59 21.71 4.08
N HIS A 437 -0.34 21.67 3.61
CA HIS A 437 0.39 22.89 3.27
C HIS A 437 -0.28 23.62 2.11
N LEU A 438 -0.64 22.93 1.02
CA LEU A 438 -1.34 23.54 -0.12
C LEU A 438 -2.63 24.24 0.30
N LEU A 439 -3.46 23.56 1.10
CA LEU A 439 -4.76 24.08 1.53
C LEU A 439 -4.64 25.26 2.51
N SER A 440 -3.57 25.31 3.31
CA SER A 440 -3.33 26.39 4.29
C SER A 440 -2.64 27.62 3.72
N ARG A 441 -2.13 27.60 2.47
CA ARG A 441 -1.46 28.76 1.84
C ARG A 441 -2.36 30.00 1.71
N ASP A 442 -3.67 29.77 1.52
CA ASP A 442 -4.65 30.83 1.26
C ASP A 442 -5.58 31.08 2.48
N SER A 443 -5.30 30.46 3.63
CA SER A 443 -6.04 30.62 4.89
C SER A 443 -5.26 31.51 5.88
#